data_AF-A0A136MWB0-F1
#
_entry.id   AF-A0A136MWB0-F1
#
_cell.length_a   1.000
_cell.length_b   1.000
_cell.length_c   1.000
_cell.angle_alpha   90.00
_cell.angle_beta   90.00
_cell.angle_gamma   90.00
#
_symmetry.space_group_name_H-M   'P 1'
#
loop_
_entity.id
_entity.type
_entity.pdbx_description
1 polymer ?
#
loop_
_entity_poly.entity_id
_entity_poly.type
_entity_poly.pdbx_seq_one_letter_code
_entity_poly.pdbx_strand_id
1 'polypeptide(L)'
;MCYICIKIRNMIRYTFLLFILMVLSCSEKKASAPDVVTNTDTVQTPEAAVKDSVAVIDLSDAAQFLGKKPSEVGLFDQYNLKQRFKKLLGSEYETFIKDWNTESVIKKDEEILYFSACRANACDQNKYLVILDMADNNINIINIQNGRPRSFENKQIIGMSGNLLAEFERIKDSKGL
;
A
#
# COMPACT_ATOMS: atom_id res chain seq x y z
N MET A 1 3.10 20.84 -50.19
CA MET A 1 3.08 19.41 -49.83
C MET A 1 4.53 18.94 -49.65
N CYS A 2 4.96 18.71 -48.40
CA CYS A 2 6.38 18.61 -48.05
C CYS A 2 6.89 17.16 -48.14
N TYR A 3 7.86 16.92 -49.03
CA TYR A 3 8.48 15.61 -49.32
C TYR A 3 9.17 14.98 -48.09
N ILE A 4 9.44 15.78 -47.06
CA ILE A 4 10.15 15.40 -45.83
C ILE A 4 9.24 14.58 -44.88
N CYS A 5 7.93 14.84 -44.87
CA CYS A 5 6.98 14.13 -43.97
C CYS A 5 6.75 12.66 -44.35
N ILE A 6 6.96 12.28 -45.62
CA ILE A 6 6.76 10.90 -46.08
C ILE A 6 7.92 9.99 -45.65
N LYS A 7 9.16 10.51 -45.64
CA LYS A 7 10.36 9.72 -45.36
C LYS A 7 10.49 9.35 -43.87
N ILE A 8 10.04 10.24 -42.97
CA ILE A 8 10.08 10.03 -41.52
C ILE A 8 9.05 8.98 -41.07
N ARG A 9 7.88 8.93 -41.72
CA ARG A 9 6.81 7.97 -41.38
C ARG A 9 7.17 6.50 -41.71
N ASN A 10 8.04 6.26 -42.70
CA ASN A 10 8.52 4.92 -43.02
C ASN A 10 9.72 4.48 -42.18
N MET A 11 10.57 5.41 -41.71
CA MET A 11 11.75 5.03 -40.92
C MET A 11 11.38 4.54 -39.51
N ILE A 12 10.32 5.08 -38.91
CA ILE A 12 9.82 4.69 -37.57
C ILE A 12 9.18 3.29 -37.58
N ARG A 13 8.63 2.84 -38.72
CA ARG A 13 8.06 1.48 -38.86
C ARG A 13 9.12 0.38 -38.90
N TYR A 14 10.32 0.66 -39.42
CA TYR A 14 11.40 -0.33 -39.51
C TYR A 14 12.23 -0.45 -38.22
N THR A 15 12.21 0.56 -37.34
CA THR A 15 12.90 0.47 -36.04
C THR A 15 12.12 -0.37 -35.02
N PHE A 16 10.80 -0.49 -35.16
CA PHE A 16 9.95 -1.26 -34.22
C PHE A 16 9.92 -2.78 -34.50
N LEU A 17 10.37 -3.23 -35.68
CA LEU A 17 10.34 -4.64 -36.11
C LEU A 17 11.64 -5.42 -35.81
N LEU A 18 12.69 -4.76 -35.33
CA LEU A 18 14.01 -5.37 -35.08
C LEU A 18 14.30 -5.68 -33.60
N PHE A 19 13.38 -5.38 -32.68
CA PHE A 19 13.57 -5.57 -31.23
C PHE A 19 12.86 -6.83 -30.67
N ILE A 20 12.10 -7.58 -31.49
CA ILE A 20 11.27 -8.73 -31.07
C ILE A 20 11.99 -10.09 -31.30
N LEU A 21 13.31 -10.17 -31.13
CA LEU A 21 14.07 -11.42 -31.41
C LEU A 21 15.09 -11.81 -30.33
N MET A 22 14.97 -11.32 -29.10
CA MET A 22 15.97 -11.57 -28.04
C MET A 22 15.42 -12.06 -26.68
N VAL A 23 14.29 -12.76 -26.63
CA VAL A 23 13.85 -13.43 -25.39
C VAL A 23 13.34 -14.86 -25.63
N LEU A 24 14.26 -15.78 -25.94
CA LEU A 24 14.05 -17.21 -25.78
C LEU A 24 15.31 -17.84 -25.16
N SER A 25 15.39 -17.82 -23.83
CA SER A 25 16.24 -18.75 -23.08
C SER A 25 15.45 -19.26 -21.87
N CYS A 26 14.67 -20.30 -22.12
CA CYS A 26 14.12 -21.19 -21.09
C CYS A 26 15.22 -22.17 -20.67
N SER A 27 15.51 -22.28 -19.38
CA SER A 27 16.18 -23.45 -18.81
C SER A 27 15.18 -24.21 -17.95
N GLU A 28 14.69 -25.34 -18.48
CA GLU A 28 14.06 -26.40 -17.69
C GLU A 28 15.16 -27.32 -17.12
N LYS A 29 15.04 -27.69 -15.84
CA LYS A 29 15.66 -28.92 -15.31
C LYS A 29 14.59 -29.74 -14.60
N LYS A 30 14.38 -30.96 -15.10
CA LYS A 30 13.47 -31.98 -14.57
C LYS A 30 14.18 -32.85 -13.52
N ALA A 31 13.43 -33.16 -12.46
CA ALA A 31 13.20 -34.47 -11.84
C ALA A 31 14.37 -35.42 -11.42
N SER A 32 14.42 -35.64 -10.09
CA SER A 32 14.40 -36.95 -9.37
C SER A 32 15.68 -37.75 -9.05
N ALA A 33 15.93 -37.84 -7.73
CA ALA A 33 16.46 -38.89 -6.79
C ALA A 33 16.91 -40.28 -7.32
N PRO A 34 17.78 -41.08 -6.62
CA PRO A 34 17.49 -41.66 -5.28
C PRO A 34 18.66 -41.95 -4.28
N ASP A 35 18.22 -42.16 -3.02
CA ASP A 35 18.67 -43.02 -1.90
C ASP A 35 20.14 -43.16 -1.45
N VAL A 36 20.41 -42.74 -0.19
CA VAL A 36 21.20 -43.51 0.80
C VAL A 36 20.61 -43.30 2.21
N VAL A 37 20.32 -44.42 2.86
CA VAL A 37 19.81 -44.61 4.23
C VAL A 37 20.83 -44.16 5.28
N THR A 38 20.42 -43.42 6.32
CA THR A 38 20.89 -43.58 7.71
C THR A 38 19.87 -42.97 8.67
N ASN A 39 19.33 -43.80 9.56
CA ASN A 39 18.35 -43.46 10.59
C ASN A 39 18.94 -42.54 11.67
N THR A 40 18.19 -41.53 12.12
CA THR A 40 18.14 -41.08 13.52
C THR A 40 16.80 -40.34 13.74
N ASP A 41 16.20 -40.62 14.88
CA ASP A 41 14.79 -40.46 15.24
C ASP A 41 14.23 -39.03 15.30
N THR A 42 12.93 -38.93 14.92
CA THR A 42 11.83 -38.11 15.48
C THR A 42 12.15 -36.64 15.84
N VAL A 43 11.59 -35.62 15.17
CA VAL A 43 10.20 -35.12 15.35
C VAL A 43 9.69 -34.53 14.03
N GLN A 44 8.65 -35.15 13.47
CA GLN A 44 7.80 -34.55 12.44
C GLN A 44 6.93 -33.47 13.10
N THR A 45 7.26 -32.20 12.88
CA THR A 45 6.28 -31.14 12.99
C THR A 45 5.59 -31.04 11.64
N PRO A 46 4.27 -31.27 11.53
CA PRO A 46 3.55 -30.95 10.31
C PRO A 46 3.65 -29.44 10.11
N GLU A 47 4.19 -29.02 8.96
CA GLU A 47 4.06 -27.66 8.45
C GLU A 47 2.57 -27.42 8.17
N ALA A 48 1.84 -27.07 9.23
CA ALA A 48 0.51 -26.52 9.11
C ALA A 48 0.68 -25.17 8.43
N ALA A 49 0.27 -25.09 7.16
CA ALA A 49 0.02 -23.84 6.49
C ALA A 49 -0.88 -22.99 7.40
N VAL A 50 -0.26 -22.04 8.11
CA VAL A 50 -0.97 -21.09 8.95
C VAL A 50 -1.81 -20.25 8.01
N LYS A 51 -3.07 -20.62 7.89
CA LYS A 51 -4.10 -19.79 7.27
C LYS A 51 -4.26 -18.61 8.21
N ASP A 52 -3.43 -17.59 8.01
CA ASP A 52 -3.45 -16.32 8.73
C ASP A 52 -4.70 -15.54 8.31
N SER A 53 -5.87 -16.05 8.68
CA SER A 53 -7.12 -15.31 8.60
C SER A 53 -7.21 -14.45 9.84
N VAL A 54 -6.49 -13.33 9.82
CA VAL A 54 -6.74 -12.23 10.75
C VAL A 54 -8.23 -11.90 10.69
N ALA A 55 -8.93 -12.03 11.82
CA ALA A 55 -10.33 -11.67 11.91
C ALA A 55 -10.47 -10.19 11.56
N VAL A 56 -11.21 -9.91 10.49
CA VAL A 56 -11.48 -8.55 10.04
C VAL A 56 -12.54 -7.97 10.97
N ILE A 57 -12.15 -6.97 11.77
CA ILE A 57 -13.07 -6.20 12.61
C ILE A 57 -13.81 -5.19 11.72
N ASP A 58 -15.12 -5.06 11.95
CA ASP A 58 -15.99 -4.11 11.28
C ASP A 58 -15.64 -2.66 11.65
N LEU A 59 -15.79 -1.71 10.72
CA LEU A 59 -15.44 -0.30 10.92
C LEU A 59 -16.65 0.64 11.10
N SER A 60 -17.88 0.10 11.07
CA SER A 60 -19.12 0.88 11.01
C SER A 60 -19.35 1.82 12.18
N ASP A 61 -18.76 1.56 13.35
CA ASP A 61 -18.87 2.40 14.54
C ASP A 61 -17.65 3.33 14.74
N ALA A 62 -16.66 3.32 13.85
CA ALA A 62 -15.43 4.12 13.99
C ALA A 62 -15.70 5.64 13.94
N ALA A 63 -16.85 6.05 13.40
CA ALA A 63 -17.31 7.45 13.41
C ALA A 63 -17.54 8.02 14.82
N GLN A 64 -17.62 7.19 15.87
CA GLN A 64 -17.72 7.67 17.25
C GLN A 64 -16.46 8.42 17.73
N PHE A 65 -15.34 8.29 17.01
CA PHE A 65 -14.05 8.89 17.37
C PHE A 65 -13.73 10.19 16.64
N LEU A 66 -14.70 10.78 15.92
CA LEU A 66 -14.49 12.03 15.19
C LEU A 66 -13.98 13.17 16.10
N GLY A 67 -13.04 13.94 15.57
CA GLY A 67 -12.41 15.05 16.28
C GLY A 67 -11.34 14.65 17.29
N LYS A 68 -11.08 13.36 17.49
CA LYS A 68 -9.99 12.84 18.34
C LYS A 68 -8.83 12.36 17.47
N LYS A 69 -7.63 12.30 18.04
CA LYS A 69 -6.49 11.68 17.35
C LYS A 69 -6.55 10.15 17.43
N PRO A 70 -6.02 9.42 16.43
CA PRO A 70 -5.97 7.95 16.46
C PRO A 70 -5.30 7.38 17.70
N SER A 71 -4.21 7.99 18.19
CA SER A 71 -3.51 7.56 19.41
C SER A 71 -4.33 7.79 20.67
N GLU A 72 -5.09 8.88 20.77
CA GLU A 72 -5.90 9.23 21.94
C GLU A 72 -7.01 8.21 22.22
N VAL A 73 -7.51 7.57 21.17
CA VAL A 73 -8.58 6.57 21.27
C VAL A 73 -8.07 5.14 21.09
N GLY A 74 -6.77 4.95 20.84
CA GLY A 74 -6.21 3.64 20.54
C GLY A 74 -6.82 3.00 19.28
N LEU A 75 -7.16 3.81 18.26
CA LEU A 75 -7.92 3.37 17.08
C LEU A 75 -7.31 2.13 16.41
N PHE A 76 -5.98 2.06 16.38
CA PHE A 76 -5.27 1.00 15.69
C PHE A 76 -5.43 -0.36 16.39
N ASP A 77 -5.60 -0.36 17.70
CA ASP A 77 -5.83 -1.57 18.48
C ASP A 77 -7.30 -1.99 18.43
N GLN A 78 -8.22 -1.03 18.58
CA GLN A 78 -9.67 -1.30 18.58
C GLN A 78 -10.15 -2.02 17.32
N TYR A 79 -9.65 -1.64 16.15
CA TYR A 79 -10.06 -2.19 14.86
C TYR A 79 -9.02 -3.13 14.23
N ASN A 80 -8.05 -3.58 15.04
CA ASN A 80 -6.94 -4.43 14.59
C ASN A 80 -6.22 -3.86 13.35
N LEU A 81 -6.12 -2.53 13.25
CA LEU A 81 -5.50 -1.86 12.11
C LEU A 81 -4.01 -2.12 12.07
N LYS A 82 -3.33 -2.37 13.19
CA LYS A 82 -1.89 -2.70 13.20
C LYS A 82 -1.59 -3.91 12.30
N GLN A 83 -2.35 -5.00 12.44
CA GLN A 83 -2.17 -6.19 11.60
C GLN A 83 -2.55 -5.93 10.15
N ARG A 84 -3.67 -5.22 9.92
CA ARG A 84 -4.14 -4.88 8.57
C ARG A 84 -3.13 -3.98 7.83
N PHE A 85 -2.59 -2.98 8.52
CA PHE A 85 -1.56 -2.08 8.00
C PHE A 85 -0.25 -2.82 7.76
N LYS A 86 0.16 -3.74 8.64
CA LYS A 86 1.35 -4.56 8.43
C LYS A 86 1.23 -5.41 7.17
N LYS A 87 0.07 -6.05 6.97
CA LYS A 87 -0.22 -6.81 5.75
C LYS A 87 -0.23 -5.94 4.50
N LEU A 88 -0.82 -4.74 4.60
CA LEU A 88 -0.97 -3.81 3.50
C LEU A 88 0.36 -3.16 3.05
N LEU A 89 1.17 -2.72 4.02
CA LEU A 89 2.40 -1.97 3.78
C LEU A 89 3.62 -2.87 3.57
N GLY A 90 3.57 -4.13 4.03
CA GLY A 90 4.69 -5.07 3.90
C GLY A 90 5.97 -4.52 4.53
N SER A 91 7.03 -4.39 3.73
CA SER A 91 8.33 -3.84 4.16
C SER A 91 8.26 -2.41 4.67
N GLU A 92 7.25 -1.64 4.25
CA GLU A 92 7.11 -0.23 4.63
C GLU A 92 6.50 -0.03 6.02
N TYR A 93 5.97 -1.10 6.64
CA TYR A 93 5.26 -1.00 7.92
C TYR A 93 6.13 -0.48 9.06
N GLU A 94 7.38 -0.93 9.16
CA GLU A 94 8.27 -0.50 10.24
C GLU A 94 8.60 1.00 10.14
N THR A 95 8.83 1.48 8.91
CA THR A 95 9.01 2.92 8.64
C THR A 95 7.74 3.70 8.95
N PHE A 96 6.58 3.18 8.55
CA PHE A 96 5.28 3.79 8.82
C PHE A 96 5.07 4.00 10.33
N ILE A 97 5.25 2.97 11.15
CA ILE A 97 5.06 3.07 12.61
C ILE A 97 6.09 4.01 13.24
N LYS A 98 7.35 3.93 12.80
CA LYS A 98 8.42 4.81 13.30
C LYS A 98 8.12 6.29 13.03
N ASP A 99 7.61 6.59 11.85
CA ASP A 99 7.34 7.96 11.41
C ASP A 99 5.94 8.45 11.79
N TRP A 100 5.13 7.63 12.48
CA TRP A 100 3.81 8.00 12.98
C TRP A 100 3.93 8.76 14.30
N ASN A 101 4.25 10.07 14.26
CA ASN A 101 4.53 10.84 15.48
C ASN A 101 3.57 12.03 15.70
N THR A 102 3.38 12.88 14.68
CA THR A 102 2.42 13.99 14.72
C THR A 102 1.18 13.55 13.99
N GLU A 103 0.02 13.59 14.64
CA GLU A 103 -1.26 13.11 14.08
C GLU A 103 -2.24 14.26 13.89
N SER A 104 -3.05 14.20 12.83
CA SER A 104 -4.29 14.96 12.72
C SER A 104 -5.43 14.24 13.44
N VAL A 105 -6.52 14.97 13.66
CA VAL A 105 -7.76 14.39 14.18
C VAL A 105 -8.46 13.55 13.10
N ILE A 106 -9.23 12.56 13.55
CA ILE A 106 -10.09 11.75 12.69
C ILE A 106 -11.21 12.63 12.14
N LYS A 107 -11.33 12.66 10.82
CA LYS A 107 -12.35 13.38 10.05
C LYS A 107 -13.20 12.38 9.27
N LYS A 108 -14.38 12.81 8.83
CA LYS A 108 -15.33 12.04 8.01
C LYS A 108 -15.68 12.82 6.75
N ASP A 109 -15.83 12.12 5.64
CA ASP A 109 -16.46 12.60 4.41
C ASP A 109 -17.32 11.46 3.86
N GLU A 110 -18.64 11.60 3.92
CA GLU A 110 -19.58 10.47 3.72
C GLU A 110 -19.14 9.25 4.56
N GLU A 111 -19.18 8.02 4.07
CA GLU A 111 -18.75 6.83 4.83
C GLU A 111 -17.22 6.62 4.89
N ILE A 112 -16.44 7.63 4.52
CA ILE A 112 -14.98 7.58 4.57
C ILE A 112 -14.46 8.31 5.81
N LEU A 113 -13.73 7.60 6.66
CA LEU A 113 -12.89 8.21 7.70
C LEU A 113 -11.49 8.43 7.16
N TYR A 114 -10.91 9.56 7.52
CA TYR A 114 -9.54 9.86 7.17
C TYR A 114 -8.81 10.63 8.27
N PHE A 115 -7.52 10.37 8.37
CA PHE A 115 -6.60 11.02 9.28
C PHE A 115 -5.19 10.86 8.73
N SER A 116 -4.29 11.71 9.17
CA SER A 116 -2.93 11.75 8.68
C SER A 116 -1.93 11.77 9.82
N ALA A 117 -0.73 11.29 9.55
CA ALA A 117 0.40 11.48 10.44
C ALA A 117 1.67 11.82 9.68
N CYS A 118 2.65 12.36 10.38
CA CYS A 118 3.97 12.63 9.85
C CYS A 118 5.06 12.47 10.89
N ARG A 119 6.28 12.33 10.38
CA ARG A 119 7.47 12.23 11.21
C ARG A 119 7.71 13.54 11.96
N ALA A 120 7.94 13.44 13.27
CA ALA A 120 8.22 14.62 14.08
C ALA A 120 9.44 15.39 13.53
N ASN A 121 9.31 16.73 13.45
CA ASN A 121 10.32 17.65 12.90
C ASN A 121 10.70 17.42 11.42
N ALA A 122 9.97 16.56 10.69
CA ALA A 122 10.24 16.25 9.29
C ALA A 122 8.95 16.03 8.49
N CYS A 123 7.89 16.75 8.86
CA CYS A 123 6.57 16.56 8.25
C CYS A 123 6.54 16.90 6.76
N ASP A 124 7.38 17.81 6.28
CA ASP A 124 7.46 18.11 4.85
C ASP A 124 8.17 17.03 4.02
N GLN A 125 8.85 16.07 4.67
CA GLN A 125 9.58 14.99 4.01
C GLN A 125 8.78 13.70 3.94
N ASN A 126 8.04 13.36 4.99
CA ASN A 126 7.30 12.11 5.04
C ASN A 126 5.96 12.26 5.78
N LYS A 127 4.86 12.02 5.07
CA LYS A 127 3.49 12.02 5.60
C LYS A 127 2.75 10.76 5.19
N TYR A 128 1.73 10.44 5.94
CA TYR A 128 0.79 9.37 5.66
C TYR A 128 -0.62 9.92 5.75
N LEU A 129 -1.46 9.57 4.78
CA LEU A 129 -2.91 9.74 4.84
C LEU A 129 -3.52 8.36 4.89
N VAL A 130 -4.22 8.05 5.98
CA VAL A 130 -4.97 6.82 6.13
C VAL A 130 -6.42 7.12 5.79
N ILE A 131 -7.00 6.25 4.97
CA ILE A 131 -8.36 6.36 4.46
C ILE A 131 -9.05 5.03 4.75
N LEU A 132 -10.13 5.08 5.52
CA LEU A 132 -10.92 3.94 5.93
C LEU A 132 -12.33 4.09 5.37
N ASP A 133 -12.73 3.14 4.53
CA ASP A 133 -14.11 3.02 4.08
C ASP A 133 -14.89 2.16 5.08
N MET A 134 -15.82 2.79 5.79
CA MET A 134 -16.62 2.11 6.82
C MET A 134 -17.69 1.20 6.22
N ALA A 135 -18.16 1.47 5.00
CA ALA A 135 -19.20 0.68 4.35
C ALA A 135 -18.64 -0.65 3.80
N ASP A 136 -17.49 -0.57 3.13
CA ASP A 136 -16.87 -1.73 2.49
C ASP A 136 -15.77 -2.39 3.33
N ASN A 137 -15.48 -1.83 4.50
CA ASN A 137 -14.36 -2.22 5.35
C ASN A 137 -13.04 -2.28 4.55
N ASN A 138 -12.82 -1.26 3.72
CA ASN A 138 -11.67 -1.12 2.84
C ASN A 138 -10.69 -0.09 3.42
N ILE A 139 -9.39 -0.27 3.16
CA ILE A 139 -8.32 0.58 3.69
C ILE A 139 -7.42 0.98 2.55
N ASN A 140 -7.13 2.27 2.45
CA ASN A 140 -6.04 2.79 1.65
C ASN A 140 -5.10 3.60 2.55
N ILE A 141 -3.80 3.51 2.29
CA ILE A 141 -2.80 4.36 2.93
C ILE A 141 -2.00 5.02 1.83
N ILE A 142 -1.86 6.34 1.90
CA ILE A 142 -1.05 7.10 0.97
C ILE A 142 0.16 7.63 1.71
N ASN A 143 1.33 7.17 1.29
CA ASN A 143 2.59 7.73 1.74
C ASN A 143 2.98 8.88 0.80
N ILE A 144 3.17 10.07 1.35
CA ILE A 144 3.62 11.26 0.63
C ILE A 144 5.06 11.53 1.06
N GLN A 145 5.99 11.07 0.22
CA GLN A 145 7.41 11.21 0.49
C GLN A 145 8.00 12.30 -0.42
N ASN A 146 8.51 13.38 0.18
CA ASN A 146 9.03 14.55 -0.53
C ASN A 146 8.04 15.07 -1.60
N GLY A 147 6.76 15.19 -1.22
CA GLY A 147 5.67 15.64 -2.10
C GLY A 147 5.20 14.61 -3.14
N ARG A 148 5.77 13.40 -3.16
CA ARG A 148 5.40 12.33 -4.11
C ARG A 148 4.48 11.31 -3.44
N PRO A 149 3.21 11.20 -3.86
CA PRO A 149 2.29 10.23 -3.29
C PRO A 149 2.56 8.81 -3.82
N ARG A 150 2.42 7.82 -2.94
CA ARG A 150 2.40 6.39 -3.24
C ARG A 150 1.26 5.75 -2.48
N SER A 151 0.36 5.07 -3.19
CA SER A 151 -0.82 4.41 -2.62
C SER A 151 -0.55 2.96 -2.27
N PHE A 152 -1.15 2.51 -1.17
CA PHE A 152 -1.23 1.12 -0.75
C PHE A 152 -2.71 0.79 -0.53
N GLU A 153 -3.23 -0.18 -1.27
CA GLU A 153 -4.66 -0.53 -1.30
C GLU A 153 -4.91 -1.95 -0.81
N ASN A 154 -5.91 -2.12 0.07
CA ASN A 154 -6.26 -3.45 0.58
C ASN A 154 -7.17 -4.23 -0.38
N LYS A 155 -8.27 -3.61 -0.87
CA LYS A 155 -9.21 -4.23 -1.82
C LYS A 155 -9.24 -3.48 -3.15
N GLN A 156 -9.68 -2.22 -3.10
CA GLN A 156 -9.75 -1.31 -4.25
C GLN A 156 -9.30 0.10 -3.86
N ILE A 157 -9.06 0.95 -4.85
CA ILE A 157 -8.84 2.39 -4.66
C ILE A 157 -10.13 3.01 -4.12
N ILE A 158 -10.01 3.75 -3.03
CA ILE A 158 -11.06 4.63 -2.50
C ILE A 158 -10.98 5.95 -3.27
N GLY A 159 -12.04 6.29 -3.99
CA GLY A 159 -12.11 7.56 -4.72
C GLY A 159 -12.05 8.75 -3.77
N MET A 160 -11.28 9.77 -4.13
CA MET A 160 -11.26 11.03 -3.38
C MET A 160 -12.20 12.03 -4.00
N SER A 161 -13.14 12.52 -3.21
CA SER A 161 -14.00 13.65 -3.53
C SER A 161 -14.03 14.61 -2.34
N GLY A 162 -14.73 15.73 -2.51
CA GLY A 162 -15.11 16.61 -1.40
C GLY A 162 -13.95 17.02 -0.49
N ASN A 163 -14.16 16.80 0.82
CA ASN A 163 -13.24 17.18 1.87
C ASN A 163 -11.99 16.28 1.89
N LEU A 164 -12.12 15.01 1.52
CA LEU A 164 -10.99 14.10 1.43
C LEU A 164 -9.98 14.55 0.36
N LEU A 165 -10.47 14.95 -0.82
CA LEU A 165 -9.61 15.47 -1.88
C LEU A 165 -8.92 16.78 -1.44
N ALA A 166 -9.67 17.69 -0.83
CA ALA A 166 -9.11 18.95 -0.32
C ALA A 166 -8.03 18.70 0.74
N GLU A 167 -8.24 17.73 1.64
CA GLU A 167 -7.25 17.33 2.63
C GLU A 167 -5.99 16.77 1.97
N PHE A 168 -6.14 15.85 1.00
CA PHE A 168 -5.03 15.27 0.26
C PHE A 168 -4.16 16.34 -0.41
N GLU A 169 -4.78 17.27 -1.15
CA GLU A 169 -4.05 18.35 -1.82
C GLU A 169 -3.34 19.26 -0.81
N ARG A 170 -4.00 19.58 0.31
CA ARG A 170 -3.42 20.38 1.39
C ARG A 170 -2.21 19.71 2.02
N ILE A 171 -2.28 18.41 2.34
CA ILE A 171 -1.14 17.72 2.97
C ILE A 171 -0.03 17.42 1.96
N LYS A 172 -0.31 17.27 0.67
CA LYS A 172 0.70 16.98 -0.35
C LYS A 172 1.76 18.08 -0.44
N ASP A 173 1.34 19.33 -0.41
CA ASP A 173 2.21 20.49 -0.66
C ASP A 173 2.58 21.29 0.61
N SER A 174 1.95 21.01 1.75
CA SER A 174 2.20 21.77 2.98
C SER A 174 3.49 21.36 3.70
N LYS A 175 3.95 22.21 4.64
CA LYS A 175 5.07 21.90 5.53
C LYS A 175 4.68 21.10 6.79
N GLY A 176 3.39 20.86 7.00
CA GLY A 176 2.84 20.22 8.20
C GLY A 176 1.60 19.38 7.92
N LEU A 177 0.83 19.12 8.99
CA LEU A 177 -0.52 18.56 8.92
C LEU A 177 -1.57 19.62 9.14
#